data_AF-A0A9P1GQR8-F1
#
_entry.id   AF-A0A9P1GQR8-F1
#
_cell.length_a   1.000
_cell.length_b   1.000
_cell.length_c   1.000
_cell.angle_alpha   90.00
_cell.angle_beta   90.00
_cell.angle_gamma   90.00
#
_symmetry.space_group_name_H-M   'P 1'
#
loop_
_entity.id
_entity.type
_entity.pdbx_description
1 polymer ?
#
loop_
_entity_poly.entity_id
_entity_poly.type
_entity_poly.pdbx_seq_one_letter_code
_entity_poly.pdbx_strand_id
1 'polypeptide(L)'
;MRSGIGLDCNVAYREIPICSGYDDEGNWWTAMIQNGFLNVLVQLDKMVDYWHHMLKEFPDHPAASMDHAVKLRFYVMNFKGDWKYLVQLFNFRKNPSTEKVCWKCEATKGNTDMTNAYTDVAEHAPWKATLWTSLPWPISEVPELTKVTGFDVKMISADLLHTWHLGCGRDLAGSCIKVLVGLRYFHGRSIERSLAQATVQLKRFAKLHKHSLVLRKLTKANLNWSDYPELRCKGFDTFVVLAWLQHEFSARPPTADDPELQSKLDLMTTAVWCMDSLMRMLAHSGMHLSEMQQRQKTILGSIYMNCYMTLAQKAIEDGKKLWREFERVWLGNRRLTPDENFTSSQSPLRRLAFNVPSASVAKKNVKEAQMSCASQINGIISSLLYVDQYVSDSVYTCPPPNKVDSLYPAKCSMSIGVLVGGVAKAAAALSDIAVECKNPTSTLVPYSKQPEAGREDVSRPRRDDVRCCGNSW
;
A
#
# COMPACT_ATOMS: atom_id res chain seq x y z
N MET A 1 -15.02 -55.80 -37.02
CA MET A 1 -14.13 -56.78 -36.36
C MET A 1 -12.76 -56.15 -36.27
N ARG A 2 -12.28 -55.93 -35.03
CA ARG A 2 -11.08 -55.14 -34.74
C ARG A 2 -9.84 -56.01 -34.90
N SER A 3 -8.84 -55.41 -35.52
CA SER A 3 -7.45 -55.82 -35.70
C SER A 3 -6.74 -56.01 -34.36
N GLY A 4 -6.04 -57.12 -34.23
CA GLY A 4 -4.93 -57.30 -33.30
C GLY A 4 -3.64 -57.43 -34.10
N ILE A 5 -2.56 -56.86 -33.57
CA ILE A 5 -1.23 -57.46 -33.35
C ILE A 5 -0.45 -56.39 -32.57
N GLY A 6 0.02 -56.78 -31.39
CA GLY A 6 0.85 -55.95 -30.53
C GLY A 6 2.31 -55.92 -30.98
N LEU A 7 3.01 -54.89 -30.53
CA LEU A 7 4.45 -54.86 -30.38
C LEU A 7 4.77 -54.05 -29.11
N ASP A 8 5.56 -54.69 -28.25
CA ASP A 8 6.15 -54.13 -27.05
C ASP A 8 6.99 -52.88 -27.34
N CYS A 9 6.88 -51.89 -26.45
CA CYS A 9 7.94 -50.94 -26.18
C CYS A 9 7.98 -50.66 -24.67
N ASN A 10 8.99 -51.22 -24.02
CA ASN A 10 9.47 -50.82 -22.71
C ASN A 10 9.75 -49.31 -22.68
N VAL A 11 9.15 -48.59 -21.74
CA VAL A 11 9.68 -47.30 -21.28
C VAL A 11 9.96 -47.42 -19.80
N ALA A 12 11.25 -47.38 -19.49
CA ALA A 12 11.80 -47.46 -18.16
C ALA A 12 11.26 -46.34 -17.26
N TYR A 13 10.86 -46.71 -16.04
CA TYR A 13 10.79 -45.80 -14.91
C TYR A 13 12.19 -45.23 -14.65
N ARG A 14 12.33 -43.91 -14.78
CA ARG A 14 13.39 -43.17 -14.11
C ARG A 14 12.75 -42.25 -13.10
N GLU A 15 12.85 -42.63 -11.83
CA GLU A 15 12.83 -41.68 -10.73
C GLU A 15 13.97 -40.67 -10.98
N ILE A 16 13.62 -39.40 -11.14
CA ILE A 16 14.61 -38.32 -11.16
C ILE A 16 14.54 -37.67 -9.77
N PRO A 17 15.62 -37.75 -8.98
CA PRO A 17 15.66 -37.11 -7.67
C PRO A 17 15.61 -35.60 -7.87
N ILE A 18 15.12 -34.91 -6.84
CA ILE A 18 15.24 -33.46 -6.70
C ILE A 18 16.73 -33.11 -6.75
N CYS A 19 17.21 -32.76 -7.95
CA CYS A 19 18.41 -31.98 -8.32
C CYS A 19 19.06 -32.51 -9.62
N SER A 20 19.36 -31.55 -10.50
CA SER A 20 20.17 -31.61 -11.73
C SER A 20 19.49 -32.13 -13.01
N GLY A 21 19.15 -31.17 -13.87
CA GLY A 21 18.76 -31.35 -15.26
C GLY A 21 18.16 -30.04 -15.77
N TYR A 22 18.92 -29.27 -16.54
CA TYR A 22 18.37 -28.18 -17.35
C TYR A 22 17.67 -28.83 -18.54
N ASP A 23 16.36 -28.78 -18.56
CA ASP A 23 15.50 -29.11 -19.69
C ASP A 23 15.42 -27.88 -20.63
N ASP A 24 15.73 -28.09 -21.91
CA ASP A 24 15.76 -27.09 -22.99
C ASP A 24 14.38 -26.46 -23.32
N GLU A 25 13.35 -26.71 -22.52
CA GLU A 25 11.98 -26.22 -22.72
C GLU A 25 11.65 -24.90 -21.98
N GLY A 26 12.64 -24.21 -21.40
CA GLY A 26 12.41 -22.86 -20.86
C GLY A 26 11.51 -22.85 -19.61
N ASN A 27 11.65 -23.86 -18.76
CA ASN A 27 10.86 -24.05 -17.54
C ASN A 27 11.35 -23.16 -16.39
N TRP A 28 11.03 -21.86 -16.44
CA TRP A 28 11.39 -20.86 -15.42
C TRP A 28 10.75 -21.10 -14.03
N TRP A 29 9.71 -21.93 -13.91
CA TRP A 29 9.21 -22.35 -12.59
C TRP A 29 10.27 -23.16 -11.84
N THR A 30 11.05 -23.95 -12.56
CA THR A 30 12.21 -24.64 -12.01
C THR A 30 13.21 -23.61 -11.49
N ALA A 31 13.40 -22.49 -12.18
CA ALA A 31 14.23 -21.38 -11.68
C ALA A 31 13.64 -20.65 -10.45
N MET A 32 12.33 -20.43 -10.34
CA MET A 32 11.75 -19.83 -9.12
C MET A 32 11.83 -20.75 -7.90
N ILE A 33 11.70 -22.06 -8.11
CA ILE A 33 11.82 -23.08 -7.06
C ILE A 33 13.30 -23.33 -6.72
N GLN A 34 14.16 -23.53 -7.72
CA GLN A 34 15.59 -23.83 -7.55
C GLN A 34 16.41 -22.62 -7.10
N ASN A 35 16.07 -21.40 -7.53
CA ASN A 35 16.71 -20.17 -7.01
C ASN A 35 16.13 -19.72 -5.66
N GLY A 36 15.31 -20.56 -5.02
CA GLY A 36 14.83 -20.35 -3.66
C GLY A 36 13.77 -19.27 -3.49
N PHE A 37 13.28 -18.64 -4.56
CA PHE A 37 12.27 -17.59 -4.45
C PHE A 37 10.94 -18.15 -3.90
N LEU A 38 10.54 -19.36 -4.33
CA LEU A 38 9.39 -20.05 -3.76
C LEU A 38 9.65 -20.53 -2.33
N ASN A 39 10.89 -20.95 -1.99
CA ASN A 39 11.28 -21.26 -0.61
C ASN A 39 11.25 -20.03 0.32
N VAL A 40 11.52 -18.83 -0.23
CA VAL A 40 11.49 -17.56 0.50
C VAL A 40 10.06 -17.03 0.67
N LEU A 41 9.22 -17.17 -0.36
CA LEU A 41 7.83 -16.68 -0.33
C LEU A 41 6.86 -17.62 0.39
N VAL A 42 7.11 -18.92 0.29
CA VAL A 42 6.21 -19.96 0.78
C VAL A 42 7.07 -21.00 1.48
N GLN A 43 6.84 -21.20 2.77
CA GLN A 43 7.39 -22.34 3.49
C GLN A 43 6.78 -23.60 2.85
N LEU A 44 7.47 -24.18 1.87
CA LEU A 44 6.93 -25.24 1.00
C LEU A 44 6.48 -26.46 1.81
N ASP A 45 7.20 -26.76 2.89
CA ASP A 45 6.84 -27.72 3.93
C ASP A 45 5.45 -27.42 4.51
N LYS A 46 5.18 -26.16 4.85
CA LYS A 46 3.85 -25.74 5.32
C LYS A 46 2.80 -25.67 4.23
N MET A 47 3.19 -25.59 2.95
CA MET A 47 2.21 -25.62 1.87
C MET A 47 1.59 -27.01 1.75
N VAL A 48 2.37 -28.08 1.97
CA VAL A 48 1.84 -29.45 2.00
C VAL A 48 0.78 -29.60 3.09
N ASP A 49 1.06 -29.10 4.29
CA ASP A 49 0.10 -29.12 5.41
C ASP A 49 -1.12 -28.25 5.12
N TYR A 50 -0.92 -27.05 4.56
CA TYR A 50 -1.99 -26.16 4.13
C TYR A 50 -2.92 -26.84 3.11
N TRP A 51 -2.35 -27.52 2.09
CA TRP A 51 -3.14 -28.24 1.10
C TRP A 51 -3.87 -29.44 1.70
N HIS A 52 -3.22 -30.23 2.58
CA HIS A 52 -3.89 -31.30 3.30
C HIS A 52 -5.06 -30.79 4.14
N HIS A 53 -4.90 -29.63 4.78
CA HIS A 53 -5.95 -29.01 5.58
C HIS A 53 -7.08 -28.46 4.71
N MET A 54 -6.75 -27.75 3.63
CA MET A 54 -7.74 -27.16 2.72
C MET A 54 -8.51 -28.25 1.97
N LEU A 55 -7.84 -29.29 1.47
CA LEU A 55 -8.49 -30.40 0.75
C LEU A 55 -9.37 -31.28 1.65
N LYS A 56 -9.14 -31.30 2.97
CA LYS A 56 -10.08 -31.94 3.93
C LYS A 56 -11.47 -31.33 3.87
N GLU A 57 -11.58 -30.04 3.58
CA GLU A 57 -12.87 -29.34 3.45
C GLU A 57 -13.54 -29.58 2.08
N PHE A 58 -12.80 -30.14 1.11
CA PHE A 58 -13.29 -30.43 -0.24
C PHE A 58 -12.99 -31.89 -0.63
N PRO A 59 -13.61 -32.88 0.04
CA PRO A 59 -13.30 -34.30 -0.16
C PRO A 59 -13.59 -34.79 -1.59
N ASP A 60 -14.51 -34.13 -2.30
CA ASP A 60 -14.86 -34.44 -3.69
C ASP A 60 -13.94 -33.75 -4.72
N HIS A 61 -13.00 -32.90 -4.29
CA HIS A 61 -12.08 -32.23 -5.19
C HIS A 61 -11.06 -33.25 -5.76
N PRO A 62 -10.77 -33.28 -7.08
CA PRO A 62 -9.86 -34.26 -7.68
C PRO A 62 -8.45 -34.30 -7.08
N ALA A 63 -8.03 -33.25 -6.36
CA ALA A 63 -6.74 -33.22 -5.66
C ALA A 63 -6.76 -33.90 -4.28
N ALA A 64 -7.94 -34.19 -3.72
CA ALA A 64 -8.09 -34.80 -2.40
C ALA A 64 -7.83 -36.31 -2.39
N SER A 65 -8.01 -37.00 -3.52
CA SER A 65 -7.77 -38.45 -3.62
C SER A 65 -6.28 -38.82 -3.67
N MET A 66 -5.38 -37.87 -3.95
CA MET A 66 -3.90 -38.00 -4.02
C MET A 66 -3.30 -39.20 -4.81
N ASP A 67 -4.12 -40.08 -5.40
CA ASP A 67 -3.68 -41.24 -6.19
C ASP A 67 -3.01 -40.87 -7.52
N HIS A 68 -3.05 -39.58 -7.89
CA HIS A 68 -2.33 -39.03 -9.02
C HIS A 68 -1.52 -37.81 -8.60
N ALA A 69 -0.28 -37.70 -9.08
CA ALA A 69 0.56 -36.53 -8.88
C ALA A 69 -0.16 -35.28 -9.41
N VAL A 70 -0.70 -34.47 -8.49
CA VAL A 70 -1.38 -33.23 -8.82
C VAL A 70 -0.33 -32.20 -9.23
N LYS A 71 -0.28 -31.88 -10.53
CA LYS A 71 0.54 -30.76 -11.03
C LYS A 71 -0.18 -29.45 -10.72
N LEU A 72 0.28 -28.75 -9.68
CA LEU A 72 -0.16 -27.39 -9.38
C LEU A 72 0.52 -26.39 -10.33
N ARG A 73 -0.25 -25.43 -10.84
CA ARG A 73 0.27 -24.32 -11.66
C ARG A 73 0.00 -23.02 -10.93
N PHE A 74 1.03 -22.21 -10.77
CA PHE A 74 0.94 -20.89 -10.17
C PHE A 74 1.06 -19.83 -11.28
N TYR A 75 0.18 -18.85 -11.26
CA TYR A 75 0.21 -17.72 -12.17
C TYR A 75 0.32 -16.44 -11.36
N VAL A 76 1.27 -15.58 -11.71
CA VAL A 76 1.35 -14.25 -11.14
C VAL A 76 0.26 -13.41 -11.77
N MET A 77 -0.66 -12.87 -10.96
CA MET A 77 -1.79 -12.07 -11.47
C MET A 77 -1.47 -10.58 -11.49
N ASN A 78 -0.70 -10.09 -10.51
CA ASN A 78 -0.43 -8.67 -10.33
C ASN A 78 0.74 -8.45 -9.36
N PHE A 79 1.53 -7.40 -9.58
CA PHE A 79 2.52 -6.88 -8.64
C PHE A 79 1.93 -5.68 -7.92
N LYS A 80 1.50 -5.89 -6.68
CA LYS A 80 0.87 -4.86 -5.84
C LYS A 80 1.80 -4.40 -4.74
N GLY A 81 1.85 -3.08 -4.53
CA GLY A 81 2.60 -2.51 -3.42
C GLY A 81 2.35 -1.02 -3.27
N ASP A 82 2.93 -0.44 -2.21
CA ASP A 82 2.99 1.00 -2.08
C ASP A 82 3.94 1.58 -3.16
N TRP A 83 3.86 2.89 -3.36
CA TRP A 83 4.62 3.53 -4.44
C TRP A 83 6.14 3.34 -4.27
N LYS A 84 6.62 3.46 -3.03
CA LYS A 84 8.05 3.35 -2.71
C LYS A 84 8.59 1.96 -3.06
N TYR A 85 7.86 0.92 -2.67
CA TYR A 85 8.19 -0.46 -2.98
C TYR A 85 8.21 -0.69 -4.50
N LEU A 86 7.19 -0.22 -5.22
CA LEU A 86 7.13 -0.38 -6.68
C LEU A 86 8.27 0.34 -7.40
N VAL A 87 8.67 1.53 -6.95
CA VAL A 87 9.82 2.27 -7.52
C VAL A 87 11.11 1.47 -7.35
N GLN A 88 11.34 0.88 -6.19
CA GLN A 88 12.53 0.06 -5.91
C GLN A 88 12.50 -1.23 -6.73
N LEU A 89 11.34 -1.87 -6.81
CA LEU A 89 11.18 -3.16 -7.46
C LEU A 89 11.31 -3.09 -8.99
N PHE A 90 10.81 -2.02 -9.58
CA PHE A 90 10.73 -1.85 -11.04
C PHE A 90 11.59 -0.71 -11.58
N ASN A 91 12.54 -0.19 -10.79
CA ASN A 91 13.45 0.89 -11.21
C ASN A 91 12.72 2.11 -11.82
N PHE A 92 11.55 2.48 -11.28
CA PHE A 92 10.76 3.55 -11.87
C PHE A 92 11.48 4.90 -11.82
N ARG A 93 11.65 5.52 -12.99
CA ARG A 93 12.20 6.88 -13.09
C ARG A 93 11.17 7.95 -12.74
N LYS A 94 9.90 7.68 -13.02
CA LYS A 94 8.76 8.54 -12.70
C LYS A 94 8.21 8.16 -11.33
N ASN A 95 8.16 9.12 -10.41
CA ASN A 95 7.66 8.91 -9.06
C ASN A 95 7.19 10.23 -8.41
N PRO A 96 6.50 10.18 -7.26
CA PRO A 96 6.06 11.35 -6.51
C PRO A 96 7.10 12.43 -6.23
N SER A 97 8.39 12.09 -6.20
CA SER A 97 9.46 13.05 -5.92
C SER A 97 9.96 13.75 -7.18
N THR A 98 9.57 13.30 -8.37
CA THR A 98 9.96 13.89 -9.66
C THR A 98 8.83 14.73 -10.27
N GLU A 99 9.10 15.49 -11.32
CA GLU A 99 8.06 16.25 -12.04
C GLU A 99 7.08 15.32 -12.74
N LYS A 100 7.57 14.29 -13.43
CA LYS A 100 6.74 13.20 -13.96
C LYS A 100 6.37 12.25 -12.83
N VAL A 101 5.10 12.22 -12.45
CA VAL A 101 4.68 11.52 -11.23
C VAL A 101 4.26 10.09 -11.48
N CYS A 102 3.63 9.80 -12.62
CA CYS A 102 2.97 8.53 -12.87
C CYS A 102 3.85 7.58 -13.70
N TRP A 103 4.02 6.32 -13.28
CA TRP A 103 4.73 5.33 -14.10
C TRP A 103 3.91 4.87 -15.31
N LYS A 104 2.59 5.09 -15.31
CA LYS A 104 1.69 4.62 -16.36
C LYS A 104 1.60 5.58 -17.54
N CYS A 105 1.95 6.84 -17.38
CA CYS A 105 1.76 7.88 -18.40
C CYS A 105 2.83 8.98 -18.29
N GLU A 106 2.66 10.06 -19.04
CA GLU A 106 3.50 11.27 -18.99
C GLU A 106 2.92 12.36 -18.08
N ALA A 107 2.00 12.03 -17.17
CA ALA A 107 1.44 12.99 -16.24
C ALA A 107 2.52 13.63 -15.35
N THR A 108 2.40 14.94 -15.16
CA THR A 108 3.30 15.80 -14.40
C THR A 108 2.61 16.40 -13.18
N LYS A 109 3.37 17.06 -12.32
CA LYS A 109 2.80 17.85 -11.22
C LYS A 109 2.18 19.15 -11.71
N GLY A 110 2.68 19.67 -12.84
CA GLY A 110 2.27 20.97 -13.36
C GLY A 110 3.17 22.11 -12.88
N ASN A 111 4.33 21.83 -12.25
CA ASN A 111 5.21 22.90 -11.77
C ASN A 111 5.88 23.66 -12.93
N THR A 112 6.21 22.93 -14.00
CA THR A 112 6.91 23.49 -15.17
C THR A 112 6.01 23.63 -16.39
N ASP A 113 5.07 22.70 -16.56
CA ASP A 113 4.19 22.63 -17.73
C ASP A 113 2.82 22.05 -17.32
N MET A 114 1.77 22.83 -17.52
CA MET A 114 0.39 22.44 -17.18
C MET A 114 -0.23 21.49 -18.21
N THR A 115 0.36 21.33 -19.39
CA THR A 115 -0.20 20.51 -20.51
C THR A 115 -0.50 19.08 -20.08
N ASN A 116 0.37 18.50 -19.24
CA ASN A 116 0.21 17.15 -18.72
C ASN A 116 -0.02 17.13 -17.20
N ALA A 117 -0.51 18.22 -16.61
CA ALA A 117 -0.74 18.28 -15.17
C ALA A 117 -1.74 17.19 -14.74
N TYR A 118 -1.36 16.39 -13.74
CA TYR A 118 -2.20 15.28 -13.26
C TYR A 118 -3.49 15.77 -12.55
N THR A 119 -3.54 17.06 -12.18
CA THR A 119 -4.73 17.72 -11.65
C THR A 119 -5.79 17.99 -12.72
N ASP A 120 -5.43 17.92 -14.01
CA ASP A 120 -6.42 17.90 -15.10
C ASP A 120 -7.13 16.54 -15.12
N VAL A 121 -8.33 16.53 -14.56
CA VAL A 121 -9.18 15.35 -14.46
C VAL A 121 -10.19 15.24 -15.62
N ALA A 122 -10.18 16.18 -16.57
CA ALA A 122 -11.08 16.20 -17.72
C ALA A 122 -10.99 14.90 -18.52
N GLU A 123 -12.09 14.47 -19.14
CA GLU A 123 -12.14 13.22 -19.91
C GLU A 123 -11.04 13.14 -20.98
N HIS A 124 -10.74 14.27 -21.62
CA HIS A 124 -9.75 14.43 -22.67
C HIS A 124 -8.41 15.01 -22.20
N ALA A 125 -8.11 14.94 -20.89
CA ALA A 125 -6.84 15.42 -20.34
C ALA A 125 -5.64 14.82 -21.11
N PRO A 126 -4.68 15.62 -21.60
CA PRO A 126 -3.64 15.14 -22.53
C PRO A 126 -2.83 13.96 -22.01
N TRP A 127 -2.55 13.93 -20.71
CA TRP A 127 -1.79 12.84 -20.09
C TRP A 127 -2.51 11.48 -20.19
N LYS A 128 -3.84 11.44 -20.32
CA LYS A 128 -4.60 10.19 -20.47
C LYS A 128 -4.28 9.49 -21.80
N ALA A 129 -4.04 10.26 -22.87
CA ALA A 129 -3.64 9.71 -24.17
C ALA A 129 -2.23 9.08 -24.14
N THR A 130 -1.43 9.41 -23.12
CA THR A 130 -0.08 8.87 -22.93
C THR A 130 -0.04 7.62 -22.04
N LEU A 131 -1.20 7.07 -21.64
CA LEU A 131 -1.26 5.86 -20.83
C LEU A 131 -0.66 4.67 -21.60
N TRP A 132 0.36 4.08 -21.00
CA TRP A 132 1.08 2.89 -21.49
C TRP A 132 1.75 3.09 -22.85
N THR A 133 2.03 4.33 -23.26
CA THR A 133 2.77 4.62 -24.50
C THR A 133 4.28 4.49 -24.34
N SER A 134 4.79 4.50 -23.10
CA SER A 134 6.21 4.36 -22.77
C SER A 134 6.42 3.36 -21.62
N LEU A 135 7.58 2.70 -21.62
CA LEU A 135 8.00 1.87 -20.48
C LEU A 135 8.41 2.78 -19.30
N PRO A 136 8.15 2.37 -18.05
CA PRO A 136 8.45 3.21 -16.88
C PRO A 136 9.91 3.18 -16.43
N TRP A 137 10.73 2.34 -17.07
CA TRP A 137 12.17 2.19 -16.86
C TRP A 137 12.94 2.36 -18.18
N PRO A 138 14.22 2.77 -18.14
CA PRO A 138 15.10 2.78 -19.31
C PRO A 138 15.33 1.39 -19.88
N ILE A 139 15.59 1.31 -21.19
CA ILE A 139 15.93 0.04 -21.88
C ILE A 139 17.20 -0.60 -21.28
N SER A 140 18.12 0.20 -20.75
CA SER A 140 19.34 -0.28 -20.09
C SER A 140 19.13 -0.80 -18.67
N GLU A 141 17.94 -0.64 -18.08
CA GLU A 141 17.66 -0.89 -16.65
C GLU A 141 16.38 -1.71 -16.46
N VAL A 142 16.15 -2.68 -17.33
CA VAL A 142 14.98 -3.56 -17.29
C VAL A 142 14.96 -4.35 -15.96
N PRO A 143 13.89 -4.23 -15.15
CA PRO A 143 13.80 -4.95 -13.89
C PRO A 143 13.74 -6.47 -14.07
N GLU A 144 14.40 -7.23 -13.20
CA GLU A 144 14.46 -8.70 -13.31
C GLU A 144 13.08 -9.37 -13.29
N LEU A 145 12.12 -8.81 -12.55
CA LEU A 145 10.75 -9.35 -12.49
C LEU A 145 9.99 -9.27 -13.82
N THR A 146 10.45 -8.47 -14.78
CA THR A 146 9.83 -8.45 -16.12
C THR A 146 10.14 -9.72 -16.91
N LYS A 147 11.10 -10.54 -16.46
CA LYS A 147 11.46 -11.82 -17.08
C LYS A 147 10.51 -12.95 -16.70
N VAL A 148 9.59 -12.72 -15.76
CA VAL A 148 8.53 -13.68 -15.42
C VAL A 148 7.65 -13.91 -16.64
N THR A 149 7.42 -15.16 -17.01
CA THR A 149 6.58 -15.48 -18.18
C THR A 149 5.16 -14.95 -18.00
N GLY A 150 4.65 -14.31 -19.04
CA GLY A 150 3.34 -13.65 -19.03
C GLY A 150 3.35 -12.29 -18.34
N PHE A 151 4.52 -11.75 -17.96
CA PHE A 151 4.62 -10.39 -17.44
C PHE A 151 4.12 -9.37 -18.47
N ASP A 152 3.22 -8.51 -18.02
CA ASP A 152 2.79 -7.30 -18.70
C ASP A 152 2.92 -6.12 -17.73
N VAL A 153 3.39 -4.97 -18.20
CA VAL A 153 3.55 -3.76 -17.36
C VAL A 153 2.24 -3.32 -16.68
N LYS A 154 1.08 -3.64 -17.27
CA LYS A 154 -0.26 -3.41 -16.72
C LYS A 154 -0.57 -4.28 -15.51
N MET A 155 0.21 -5.33 -15.28
CA MET A 155 0.17 -6.12 -14.05
C MET A 155 0.74 -5.36 -12.86
N ILE A 156 1.38 -4.19 -13.02
CA ILE A 156 1.86 -3.40 -11.89
C ILE A 156 0.72 -2.50 -11.40
N SER A 157 0.31 -2.68 -10.14
CA SER A 157 -0.77 -1.91 -9.53
C SER A 157 -0.39 -1.34 -8.18
N ALA A 158 -0.86 -0.12 -7.92
CA ALA A 158 -0.75 0.45 -6.59
C ALA A 158 -1.64 -0.33 -5.61
N ASP A 159 -1.18 -0.50 -4.38
CA ASP A 159 -1.98 -1.05 -3.31
C ASP A 159 -3.10 -0.07 -2.91
N LEU A 160 -4.34 -0.55 -2.93
CA LEU A 160 -5.53 0.22 -2.58
C LEU A 160 -5.52 0.64 -1.11
N LEU A 161 -4.93 -0.15 -0.22
CA LEU A 161 -4.78 0.23 1.18
C LEU A 161 -3.96 1.53 1.30
N HIS A 162 -2.83 1.61 0.62
CA HIS A 162 -1.93 2.78 0.71
C HIS A 162 -2.44 3.97 -0.09
N THR A 163 -2.93 3.74 -1.31
CA THR A 163 -3.39 4.82 -2.19
C THR A 163 -4.71 5.45 -1.77
N TRP A 164 -5.64 4.63 -1.26
CA TRP A 164 -6.95 5.10 -0.83
C TRP A 164 -7.03 5.21 0.69
N HIS A 165 -7.09 4.09 1.39
CA HIS A 165 -7.44 4.08 2.81
C HIS A 165 -6.42 4.77 3.73
N LEU A 166 -5.13 4.74 3.39
CA LEU A 166 -4.07 5.45 4.12
C LEU A 166 -3.67 6.76 3.43
N GLY A 167 -4.21 7.03 2.25
CA GLY A 167 -4.00 8.23 1.46
C GLY A 167 -5.29 9.05 1.36
N CYS A 168 -5.82 9.18 0.15
CA CYS A 168 -6.90 10.12 -0.17
C CYS A 168 -8.18 9.92 0.65
N GLY A 169 -8.48 8.69 1.09
CA GLY A 169 -9.63 8.40 1.94
C GLY A 169 -9.54 9.06 3.31
N ARG A 170 -8.34 9.21 3.88
CA ARG A 170 -8.14 9.95 5.14
C ARG A 170 -8.28 11.44 4.97
N ASP A 171 -7.79 11.98 3.85
CA ASP A 171 -7.93 13.40 3.51
C ASP A 171 -9.41 13.76 3.32
N LEU A 172 -10.15 12.93 2.56
CA LEU A 172 -11.59 13.07 2.36
C LEU A 172 -12.33 13.01 3.71
N ALA A 173 -12.14 11.95 4.50
CA ALA A 173 -12.82 11.79 5.78
C ALA A 173 -12.49 12.91 6.77
N GLY A 174 -11.22 13.30 6.87
CA GLY A 174 -10.75 14.37 7.74
C GLY A 174 -11.41 15.72 7.41
N SER A 175 -11.42 16.06 6.12
CA SER A 175 -12.00 17.30 5.61
C SER A 175 -13.52 17.34 5.81
N CYS A 176 -14.23 16.26 5.48
CA CYS A 176 -15.67 16.15 5.71
C CYS A 176 -16.03 16.37 7.18
N ILE A 177 -15.34 15.68 8.10
CA ILE A 177 -15.62 15.81 9.54
C ILE A 177 -15.36 17.25 10.02
N LYS A 178 -14.29 17.90 9.56
CA LYS A 178 -14.01 19.30 9.92
C LYS A 178 -15.12 20.24 9.44
N VAL A 179 -15.57 20.10 8.19
CA VAL A 179 -16.66 20.90 7.62
C VAL A 179 -17.94 20.72 8.45
N LEU A 180 -18.37 19.48 8.69
CA LEU A 180 -19.59 19.18 9.44
C LEU A 180 -19.55 19.71 10.88
N VAL A 181 -18.41 19.61 11.56
CA VAL A 181 -18.25 20.18 12.91
C VAL A 181 -18.29 21.70 12.88
N GLY A 182 -17.70 22.34 11.85
CA GLY A 182 -17.78 23.79 11.64
C GLY A 182 -19.23 24.26 11.47
N LEU A 183 -20.05 23.49 10.77
CA LEU A 183 -21.48 23.74 10.57
C LEU A 183 -22.36 23.34 11.76
N ARG A 184 -21.77 22.85 12.86
CA ARG A 184 -22.52 22.32 14.02
C ARG A 184 -23.50 21.20 13.68
N TYR A 185 -23.27 20.48 12.57
CA TYR A 185 -24.05 19.32 12.17
C TYR A 185 -24.10 18.27 13.29
N PHE A 186 -22.96 18.05 13.96
CA PHE A 186 -22.93 17.32 15.23
C PHE A 186 -23.12 18.30 16.40
N HIS A 187 -24.24 18.16 17.11
CA HIS A 187 -24.58 18.99 18.27
C HIS A 187 -23.42 19.10 19.27
N GLY A 188 -23.09 20.33 19.68
CA GLY A 188 -22.08 20.60 20.70
C GLY A 188 -21.69 22.08 20.75
N ARG A 189 -21.57 22.65 21.96
CA ARG A 189 -21.20 24.06 22.15
C ARG A 189 -19.75 24.36 21.72
N SER A 190 -18.85 23.38 21.79
CA SER A 190 -17.46 23.47 21.35
C SER A 190 -17.13 22.44 20.27
N ILE A 191 -15.99 22.62 19.60
CA ILE A 191 -15.48 21.66 18.59
C ILE A 191 -15.29 20.29 19.24
N GLU A 192 -14.75 20.23 20.45
CA GLU A 192 -14.49 18.99 21.19
C GLU A 192 -15.77 18.26 21.53
N ARG A 193 -16.83 18.98 21.96
CA ARG A 193 -18.14 18.38 22.24
C ARG A 193 -18.80 17.88 20.95
N SER A 194 -18.69 18.62 19.86
CA SER A 194 -19.19 18.21 18.54
C SER A 194 -18.48 16.93 18.05
N LEU A 195 -17.15 16.86 18.19
CA LEU A 195 -16.35 15.65 17.87
C LEU A 195 -16.66 14.46 18.79
N ALA A 196 -16.94 14.71 20.07
CA ALA A 196 -17.38 13.66 21.00
C ALA A 196 -18.74 13.08 20.55
N GLN A 197 -19.67 13.94 20.13
CA GLN A 197 -20.96 13.51 19.61
C GLN A 197 -20.82 12.72 18.30
N ALA A 198 -19.96 13.18 17.39
CA ALA A 198 -19.60 12.45 16.17
C ALA A 198 -19.00 11.07 16.49
N THR A 199 -18.13 10.99 17.51
CA THR A 199 -17.53 9.72 17.97
C THR A 199 -18.58 8.72 18.44
N VAL A 200 -19.59 9.18 19.19
CA VAL A 200 -20.68 8.33 19.67
C VAL A 200 -21.48 7.77 18.49
N GLN A 201 -21.79 8.60 17.49
CA GLN A 201 -22.50 8.19 16.27
C GLN A 201 -21.70 7.16 15.46
N LEU A 202 -20.41 7.42 15.21
CA LEU A 202 -19.50 6.47 14.54
C LEU A 202 -19.42 5.12 15.26
N LYS A 203 -19.28 5.11 16.59
CA LYS A 203 -19.24 3.86 17.36
C LYS A 203 -20.55 3.09 17.31
N ARG A 204 -21.68 3.79 17.36
CA ARG A 204 -23.01 3.18 17.22
C ARG A 204 -23.15 2.53 15.84
N PHE A 205 -22.74 3.23 14.79
CA PHE A 205 -22.73 2.71 13.42
C PHE A 205 -21.85 1.46 13.30
N ALA A 206 -20.60 1.52 13.80
CA ALA A 206 -19.67 0.38 13.74
C ALA A 206 -20.21 -0.84 14.49
N LYS A 207 -20.79 -0.64 15.68
CA LYS A 207 -21.43 -1.72 16.45
C LYS A 207 -22.62 -2.33 15.71
N LEU A 208 -23.49 -1.50 15.12
CA LEU A 208 -24.66 -1.96 14.37
C LEU A 208 -24.26 -2.84 13.16
N HIS A 209 -23.20 -2.46 12.46
CA HIS A 209 -22.71 -3.16 11.27
C HIS A 209 -21.63 -4.21 11.57
N LYS A 210 -21.36 -4.50 12.86
CA LYS A 210 -20.35 -5.46 13.31
C LYS A 210 -18.95 -5.17 12.76
N HIS A 211 -18.60 -3.89 12.61
CA HIS A 211 -17.26 -3.47 12.24
C HIS A 211 -16.36 -3.32 13.47
N SER A 212 -15.15 -3.86 13.38
CA SER A 212 -14.10 -3.63 14.38
C SER A 212 -13.50 -2.22 14.17
N LEU A 213 -13.54 -1.39 15.21
CA LEU A 213 -13.02 -0.02 15.14
C LEU A 213 -11.89 0.14 16.17
N VAL A 214 -10.67 0.37 15.69
CA VAL A 214 -9.50 0.65 16.54
C VAL A 214 -9.48 2.12 16.96
N LEU A 215 -9.99 3.00 16.11
CA LEU A 215 -10.16 4.42 16.38
C LEU A 215 -11.09 4.66 17.58
N ARG A 216 -10.51 4.99 18.74
CA ARG A 216 -11.25 5.15 19.99
C ARG A 216 -12.08 6.44 20.07
N LYS A 217 -11.61 7.52 19.46
CA LYS A 217 -12.24 8.85 19.49
C LYS A 217 -11.80 9.71 18.31
N LEU A 218 -12.69 10.58 17.85
CA LEU A 218 -12.35 11.68 16.94
C LEU A 218 -11.84 12.86 17.77
N THR A 219 -10.64 13.34 17.44
CA THR A 219 -10.03 14.50 18.10
C THR A 219 -9.38 15.41 17.06
N LYS A 220 -9.12 16.67 17.43
CA LYS A 220 -8.34 17.60 16.60
C LYS A 220 -6.98 17.02 16.19
N ALA A 221 -6.32 16.29 17.09
CA ALA A 221 -5.03 15.65 16.83
C ALA A 221 -5.15 14.51 15.81
N ASN A 222 -6.21 13.69 15.91
CA ASN A 222 -6.47 12.63 14.93
C ASN A 222 -6.88 13.17 13.56
N LEU A 223 -7.42 14.38 13.48
CA LEU A 223 -7.91 14.97 12.23
C LEU A 223 -6.94 15.97 11.58
N ASN A 224 -5.74 16.16 12.16
CA ASN A 224 -4.82 17.22 11.73
C ASN A 224 -5.55 18.56 11.52
N TRP A 225 -6.24 19.04 12.57
CA TRP A 225 -7.29 20.09 12.48
C TRP A 225 -6.90 21.42 11.80
N SER A 226 -5.62 21.67 11.59
CA SER A 226 -5.06 22.83 10.90
C SER A 226 -5.35 22.79 9.38
N ASP A 227 -4.34 23.05 8.56
CA ASP A 227 -4.41 22.98 7.11
C ASP A 227 -4.46 21.53 6.64
N TYR A 228 -5.32 21.27 5.64
CA TYR A 228 -5.53 19.98 4.99
C TYR A 228 -5.79 18.87 6.01
N PRO A 229 -7.00 18.85 6.61
CA PRO A 229 -7.37 17.89 7.63
C PRO A 229 -7.27 16.46 7.10
N GLU A 230 -6.65 15.60 7.88
CA GLU A 230 -6.37 14.21 7.54
C GLU A 230 -6.74 13.35 8.74
N LEU A 231 -7.56 12.32 8.52
CA LEU A 231 -7.89 11.35 9.57
C LEU A 231 -6.74 10.34 9.77
N ARG A 232 -5.91 10.56 10.78
CA ARG A 232 -4.84 9.65 11.22
C ARG A 232 -5.40 8.44 11.98
N CYS A 233 -5.82 7.41 11.24
CA CYS A 233 -6.32 6.12 11.76
C CYS A 233 -5.84 4.93 10.92
N LYS A 234 -6.13 3.68 11.30
CA LYS A 234 -5.77 2.52 10.46
C LYS A 234 -6.61 2.50 9.17
N GLY A 235 -6.12 1.87 8.11
CA GLY A 235 -6.82 1.87 6.82
C GLY A 235 -8.24 1.27 6.90
N PHE A 236 -8.42 0.22 7.70
CA PHE A 236 -9.76 -0.32 7.96
C PHE A 236 -10.66 0.66 8.71
N ASP A 237 -10.14 1.44 9.67
CA ASP A 237 -10.93 2.48 10.34
C ASP A 237 -11.36 3.56 9.34
N THR A 238 -10.52 3.91 8.34
CA THR A 238 -10.89 4.85 7.27
C THR A 238 -12.06 4.34 6.43
N PHE A 239 -12.05 3.04 6.09
CA PHE A 239 -13.19 2.40 5.42
C PHE A 239 -14.47 2.55 6.26
N VAL A 240 -14.42 2.20 7.54
CA VAL A 240 -15.59 2.29 8.45
C VAL A 240 -16.08 3.73 8.60
N VAL A 241 -15.18 4.71 8.67
CA VAL A 241 -15.55 6.13 8.79
C VAL A 241 -16.21 6.65 7.52
N LEU A 242 -15.72 6.30 6.33
CA LEU A 242 -16.35 6.70 5.07
C LEU A 242 -17.73 6.04 4.90
N ALA A 243 -17.86 4.76 5.25
CA ALA A 243 -19.14 4.06 5.27
C ALA A 243 -20.13 4.70 6.25
N TRP A 244 -19.66 5.13 7.43
CA TRP A 244 -20.46 5.88 8.39
C TRP A 244 -20.90 7.25 7.84
N LEU A 245 -20.00 8.02 7.25
CA LEU A 245 -20.34 9.32 6.65
C LEU A 245 -21.37 9.18 5.54
N GLN A 246 -21.23 8.17 4.66
CA GLN A 246 -22.22 7.88 3.62
C GLN A 246 -23.60 7.56 4.24
N HIS A 247 -23.63 6.74 5.28
CA HIS A 247 -24.86 6.41 6.01
C HIS A 247 -25.49 7.65 6.65
N GLU A 248 -24.69 8.50 7.30
CA GLU A 248 -25.16 9.76 7.89
C GLU A 248 -25.74 10.69 6.83
N PHE A 249 -25.07 10.87 5.71
CA PHE A 249 -25.54 11.75 4.63
C PHE A 249 -26.81 11.25 3.97
N SER A 250 -26.99 9.93 3.88
CA SER A 250 -28.24 9.36 3.35
C SER A 250 -29.40 9.50 4.33
N ALA A 251 -29.14 9.38 5.63
CA ALA A 251 -30.17 9.49 6.66
C ALA A 251 -30.55 10.95 6.97
N ARG A 252 -29.55 11.85 6.97
CA ARG A 252 -29.66 13.26 7.33
C ARG A 252 -28.69 14.07 6.46
N PRO A 253 -29.06 14.39 5.23
CA PRO A 253 -28.22 15.19 4.34
C PRO A 253 -27.81 16.51 5.02
N PRO A 254 -26.53 16.92 4.96
CA PRO A 254 -26.13 18.22 5.49
C PRO A 254 -26.75 19.34 4.65
N THR A 255 -27.39 20.29 5.32
CA THR A 255 -28.05 21.44 4.68
C THR A 255 -27.44 22.77 5.13
N ALA A 256 -27.52 23.78 4.27
CA ALA A 256 -27.13 25.16 4.53
C ALA A 256 -28.09 26.13 3.85
N ASP A 257 -28.36 27.27 4.48
CA ASP A 257 -29.22 28.31 3.90
C ASP A 257 -28.53 29.06 2.74
N ASP A 258 -27.20 29.15 2.79
CA ASP A 258 -26.38 29.71 1.71
C ASP A 258 -26.30 28.72 0.53
N PRO A 259 -26.79 29.08 -0.67
CA PRO A 259 -26.76 28.20 -1.84
C PRO A 259 -25.34 27.79 -2.26
N GLU A 260 -24.34 28.65 -2.06
CA GLU A 260 -22.96 28.33 -2.45
C GLU A 260 -22.37 27.26 -1.52
N LEU A 261 -22.56 27.42 -0.22
CA LEU A 261 -22.22 26.40 0.77
C LEU A 261 -23.01 25.10 0.56
N GLN A 262 -24.30 25.16 0.23
CA GLN A 262 -25.08 23.97 -0.10
C GLN A 262 -24.47 23.21 -1.28
N SER A 263 -24.09 23.91 -2.36
CA SER A 263 -23.39 23.31 -3.49
C SER A 263 -22.09 22.60 -3.08
N LYS A 264 -21.32 23.18 -2.15
CA LYS A 264 -20.11 22.54 -1.59
C LYS A 264 -20.47 21.28 -0.77
N LEU A 265 -21.57 21.30 -0.01
CA LEU A 265 -22.05 20.14 0.76
C LEU A 265 -22.56 19.00 -0.14
N ASP A 266 -23.22 19.33 -1.24
CA ASP A 266 -23.68 18.34 -2.22
C ASP A 266 -22.49 17.65 -2.88
N LEU A 267 -21.49 18.41 -3.34
CA LEU A 267 -20.24 17.85 -3.90
C LEU A 267 -19.52 16.94 -2.90
N MET A 268 -19.45 17.33 -1.63
CA MET A 268 -18.86 16.54 -0.55
C MET A 268 -19.62 15.22 -0.35
N THR A 269 -20.95 15.29 -0.33
CA THR A 269 -21.83 14.13 -0.17
C THR A 269 -21.68 13.16 -1.34
N THR A 270 -21.66 13.67 -2.57
CA THR A 270 -21.43 12.89 -3.79
C THR A 270 -20.05 12.23 -3.77
N ALA A 271 -19.00 12.95 -3.39
CA ALA A 271 -17.64 12.40 -3.31
C ALA A 271 -17.55 11.21 -2.33
N VAL A 272 -18.15 11.35 -1.14
CA VAL A 272 -18.22 10.27 -0.15
C VAL A 272 -19.04 9.09 -0.67
N TRP A 273 -20.20 9.34 -1.29
CA TRP A 273 -21.04 8.29 -1.87
C TRP A 273 -20.33 7.51 -2.97
N CYS A 274 -19.66 8.20 -3.90
CA CYS A 274 -18.93 7.55 -5.00
C CYS A 274 -17.87 6.58 -4.46
N MET A 275 -17.11 7.02 -3.45
CA MET A 275 -16.00 6.23 -2.94
C MET A 275 -16.43 5.11 -2.00
N ASP A 276 -17.45 5.31 -1.16
CA ASP A 276 -18.04 4.21 -0.40
C ASP A 276 -18.61 3.14 -1.34
N SER A 277 -19.36 3.56 -2.36
CA SER A 277 -19.91 2.66 -3.38
C SER A 277 -18.82 1.89 -4.13
N LEU A 278 -17.74 2.59 -4.53
CA LEU A 278 -16.61 1.97 -5.20
C LEU A 278 -15.90 0.96 -4.29
N MET A 279 -15.60 1.32 -3.04
CA MET A 279 -14.92 0.42 -2.10
C MET A 279 -15.77 -0.80 -1.76
N ARG A 280 -17.07 -0.64 -1.55
CA ARG A 280 -17.99 -1.78 -1.35
C ARG A 280 -18.03 -2.68 -2.57
N MET A 281 -18.12 -2.12 -3.78
CA MET A 281 -18.09 -2.93 -5.01
C MET A 281 -16.80 -3.74 -5.12
N LEU A 282 -15.64 -3.13 -4.84
CA LEU A 282 -14.34 -3.81 -4.88
C LEU A 282 -14.18 -4.86 -3.77
N ALA A 283 -14.75 -4.63 -2.58
CA ALA A 283 -14.69 -5.58 -1.48
C ALA A 283 -15.57 -6.83 -1.71
N HIS A 284 -16.65 -6.70 -2.48
CA HIS A 284 -17.57 -7.80 -2.78
C HIS A 284 -17.37 -8.41 -4.17
N SER A 285 -16.48 -7.85 -4.99
CA SER A 285 -16.10 -8.47 -6.26
C SER A 285 -15.29 -9.75 -6.02
N GLY A 286 -15.40 -10.70 -6.95
CA GLY A 286 -14.53 -11.88 -6.96
C GLY A 286 -13.08 -11.51 -7.31
N MET A 287 -12.31 -12.52 -7.72
CA MET A 287 -10.93 -12.32 -8.18
C MET A 287 -10.82 -11.35 -9.37
N HIS A 288 -11.87 -11.28 -10.18
CA HIS A 288 -11.99 -10.41 -11.34
C HIS A 288 -13.24 -9.54 -11.26
N LEU A 289 -13.13 -8.31 -11.76
CA LEU A 289 -14.29 -7.45 -11.97
C LEU A 289 -15.05 -7.90 -13.21
N SER A 290 -16.38 -7.95 -13.12
CA SER A 290 -17.22 -8.07 -14.31
C SER A 290 -17.06 -6.83 -15.19
N GLU A 291 -17.47 -6.93 -16.45
CA GLU A 291 -17.45 -5.78 -17.37
C GLU A 291 -18.26 -4.59 -16.80
N MET A 292 -19.42 -4.87 -16.21
CA MET A 292 -20.24 -3.86 -15.55
C MET A 292 -19.50 -3.20 -14.38
N GLN A 293 -18.85 -3.98 -13.53
CA GLN A 293 -18.06 -3.45 -12.40
C GLN A 293 -16.85 -2.64 -12.88
N GLN A 294 -16.21 -3.03 -13.98
CA GLN A 294 -15.11 -2.27 -14.59
C GLN A 294 -15.60 -0.91 -15.10
N ARG A 295 -16.77 -0.86 -15.76
CA ARG A 295 -17.42 0.39 -16.20
C ARG A 295 -17.79 1.25 -15.00
N GLN A 296 -18.45 0.67 -13.99
CA GLN A 296 -18.86 1.36 -12.77
C GLN A 296 -17.66 1.94 -12.00
N LYS A 297 -16.55 1.19 -11.90
CA LYS A 297 -15.28 1.69 -11.34
C LYS A 297 -14.84 2.99 -12.02
N THR A 298 -14.90 3.02 -13.35
CA THR A 298 -14.45 4.16 -14.15
C THR A 298 -15.37 5.37 -13.96
N ILE A 299 -16.69 5.13 -13.97
CA ILE A 299 -17.70 6.19 -13.75
C ILE A 299 -17.58 6.78 -12.35
N LEU A 300 -17.63 5.94 -11.30
CA LEU A 300 -17.57 6.40 -9.91
C LEU A 300 -16.24 7.10 -9.61
N GLY A 301 -15.12 6.56 -10.12
CA GLY A 301 -13.82 7.20 -9.97
C GLY A 301 -13.77 8.58 -10.64
N SER A 302 -14.34 8.72 -11.83
CA SER A 302 -14.38 10.01 -12.55
C SER A 302 -15.25 11.04 -11.83
N ILE A 303 -16.43 10.65 -11.36
CA ILE A 303 -17.31 11.54 -10.58
C ILE A 303 -16.60 11.97 -9.29
N TYR A 304 -16.01 11.03 -8.55
CA TYR A 304 -15.26 11.35 -7.34
C TYR A 304 -14.15 12.37 -7.60
N MET A 305 -13.30 12.13 -8.62
CA MET A 305 -12.20 13.03 -8.94
C MET A 305 -12.70 14.44 -9.30
N ASN A 306 -13.75 14.55 -10.10
CA ASN A 306 -14.36 15.85 -10.44
C ASN A 306 -14.93 16.57 -9.21
N CYS A 307 -15.65 15.86 -8.33
CA CYS A 307 -16.19 16.42 -7.10
C CYS A 307 -15.07 16.89 -6.17
N TYR A 308 -14.04 16.06 -5.96
CA TYR A 308 -12.92 16.36 -5.06
C TYR A 308 -12.08 17.54 -5.57
N MET A 309 -11.78 17.60 -6.87
CA MET A 309 -11.03 18.72 -7.45
C MET A 309 -11.82 20.02 -7.41
N THR A 310 -13.13 19.99 -7.69
CA THR A 310 -14.01 21.16 -7.54
C THR A 310 -14.05 21.65 -6.09
N LEU A 311 -14.12 20.74 -5.12
CA LEU A 311 -14.06 21.09 -3.70
C LEU A 311 -12.73 21.75 -3.32
N ALA A 312 -11.61 21.21 -3.81
CA ALA A 312 -10.28 21.77 -3.57
C ALA A 312 -10.13 23.19 -4.14
N GLN A 313 -10.53 23.37 -5.40
CA GLN A 313 -10.52 24.67 -6.06
C GLN A 313 -11.37 25.69 -5.29
N LYS A 314 -12.64 25.37 -4.99
CA LYS A 314 -13.54 26.25 -4.23
C LYS A 314 -13.00 26.59 -2.84
N ALA A 315 -12.31 25.65 -2.18
CA ALA A 315 -11.71 25.95 -0.88
C ALA A 315 -10.52 26.92 -1.00
N ILE A 316 -9.72 26.81 -2.06
CA ILE A 316 -8.61 27.74 -2.32
C ILE A 316 -9.14 29.14 -2.66
N GLU A 317 -10.20 29.23 -3.47
CA GLU A 317 -10.90 30.49 -3.76
C GLU A 317 -11.43 31.16 -2.47
N ASP A 318 -11.92 30.36 -1.51
CA ASP A 318 -12.31 30.81 -0.17
C ASP A 318 -11.13 31.16 0.76
N GLY A 319 -9.88 30.98 0.33
CA GLY A 319 -8.70 31.11 1.19
C GLY A 319 -8.57 30.04 2.28
N LYS A 320 -9.26 28.89 2.10
CA LYS A 320 -9.31 27.77 3.06
C LYS A 320 -8.48 26.59 2.56
N LYS A 321 -7.67 26.02 3.44
CA LYS A 321 -6.92 24.79 3.17
C LYS A 321 -7.66 23.58 3.72
N LEU A 322 -8.74 23.18 3.06
CA LEU A 322 -9.54 22.03 3.46
C LEU A 322 -9.14 20.78 2.67
N TRP A 323 -9.25 20.81 1.35
CA TRP A 323 -9.01 19.64 0.52
C TRP A 323 -7.61 19.70 -0.07
N ARG A 324 -6.85 18.62 0.06
CA ARG A 324 -5.46 18.59 -0.37
C ARG A 324 -5.41 18.40 -1.88
N GLU A 325 -4.91 19.38 -2.60
CA GLU A 325 -4.57 19.18 -4.01
C GLU A 325 -3.52 18.07 -4.11
N PHE A 326 -3.71 17.18 -5.10
CA PHE A 326 -2.92 15.96 -5.26
C PHE A 326 -1.40 16.21 -5.33
N GLU A 327 -0.97 17.43 -5.67
CA GLU A 327 0.43 17.83 -5.67
C GLU A 327 1.12 17.64 -4.31
N ARG A 328 0.38 17.78 -3.20
CA ARG A 328 0.90 17.66 -1.81
C ARG A 328 0.61 16.34 -1.12
N VAL A 329 -0.20 15.44 -1.71
CA VAL A 329 -0.54 14.13 -1.11
C VAL A 329 0.68 13.20 -1.10
N TRP A 330 1.53 13.29 -2.12
CA TRP A 330 2.61 12.33 -2.32
C TRP A 330 3.99 12.81 -1.86
N LEU A 331 4.17 14.11 -1.69
CA LEU A 331 5.35 14.71 -1.07
C LEU A 331 5.21 14.64 0.45
N GLY A 332 5.43 13.47 1.03
CA GLY A 332 5.35 13.29 2.49
C GLY A 332 6.10 14.40 3.24
N ASN A 333 5.35 15.23 3.96
CA ASN A 333 5.77 16.26 4.94
C ASN A 333 7.21 16.81 4.84
N ARG A 334 7.68 17.18 3.65
CA ARG A 334 8.83 18.10 3.56
C ARG A 334 8.26 19.50 3.57
N ARG A 335 8.38 20.18 4.71
CA ARG A 335 8.33 21.65 4.73
C ARG A 335 9.47 22.11 3.84
N LEU A 336 9.15 22.58 2.64
CA LEU A 336 10.05 23.48 1.93
C LEU A 336 10.05 24.76 2.76
N THR A 337 11.16 25.03 3.44
CA THR A 337 11.42 26.36 3.97
C THR A 337 11.48 27.32 2.79
N PRO A 338 10.83 28.48 2.86
CA PRO A 338 11.12 29.54 1.90
C PRO A 338 12.58 29.96 2.11
N ASP A 339 13.23 30.29 0.99
CA ASP A 339 14.55 30.91 0.89
C ASP A 339 15.78 30.00 0.97
N GLU A 340 16.37 29.74 -0.20
CA GLU A 340 17.78 30.06 -0.44
C GLU A 340 18.01 30.26 -1.95
N ASN A 341 18.58 31.40 -2.30
CA ASN A 341 18.85 31.86 -3.66
C ASN A 341 19.69 30.85 -4.46
N PHE A 342 19.14 30.37 -5.58
CA PHE A 342 19.82 29.43 -6.47
C PHE A 342 20.66 30.20 -7.51
N THR A 343 21.92 30.50 -7.19
CA THR A 343 22.92 30.84 -8.21
C THR A 343 23.43 29.58 -8.87
N SER A 344 23.36 29.53 -10.20
CA SER A 344 23.84 28.44 -11.04
C SER A 344 25.36 28.32 -11.02
N SER A 345 25.89 27.14 -10.69
CA SER A 345 26.99 26.49 -11.42
C SER A 345 27.43 25.18 -10.76
N GLN A 346 27.61 24.17 -11.62
CA GLN A 346 28.41 22.95 -11.46
C GLN A 346 27.96 21.89 -10.43
N SER A 347 27.48 20.77 -10.99
CA SER A 347 27.32 19.50 -10.30
C SER A 347 28.61 18.67 -10.36
N PRO A 348 28.91 17.94 -9.27
CA PRO A 348 29.37 16.57 -9.44
C PRO A 348 28.39 15.61 -8.74
N LEU A 349 28.13 14.50 -9.42
CA LEU A 349 27.33 13.35 -8.95
C LEU A 349 27.67 12.97 -7.50
N ARG A 350 26.80 13.36 -6.56
CA ARG A 350 26.77 12.78 -5.21
C ARG A 350 25.91 11.53 -5.21
N ARG A 351 26.52 10.37 -5.02
CA ARG A 351 25.82 9.14 -4.59
C ARG A 351 25.18 9.39 -3.23
N LEU A 352 23.91 9.03 -3.09
CA LEU A 352 23.17 9.00 -1.83
C LEU A 352 23.83 8.01 -0.87
N ALA A 353 24.55 8.53 0.12
CA ALA A 353 24.85 7.81 1.35
C ALA A 353 23.59 7.81 2.22
N PHE A 354 23.21 6.65 2.74
CA PHE A 354 22.12 6.49 3.68
C PHE A 354 22.49 7.18 5.01
N ASN A 355 21.78 8.26 5.36
CA ASN A 355 21.74 8.75 6.74
C ASN A 355 20.79 7.87 7.54
N VAL A 356 21.34 6.84 8.19
CA VAL A 356 20.73 6.24 9.38
C VAL A 356 21.00 7.21 10.54
N PRO A 357 20.03 7.56 11.38
CA PRO A 357 20.31 8.39 12.56
C PRO A 357 21.30 7.66 13.48
N SER A 358 22.55 8.10 13.52
CA SER A 358 23.60 7.53 14.38
C SER A 358 23.41 7.83 15.89
N ALA A 359 22.22 8.24 16.33
CA ALA A 359 21.99 8.74 17.68
C ALA A 359 21.34 7.71 18.65
N SER A 360 21.18 6.43 18.28
CA SER A 360 20.64 5.43 19.23
C SER A 360 21.32 4.05 19.20
N VAL A 361 22.46 3.89 18.51
CA VAL A 361 23.25 2.65 18.51
C VAL A 361 24.55 2.84 19.30
N ALA A 362 24.47 3.50 20.45
CA ALA A 362 25.54 3.50 21.43
C ALA A 362 25.16 2.55 22.57
N LYS A 363 25.68 1.31 22.49
CA LYS A 363 25.72 0.31 23.58
C LYS A 363 24.37 -0.14 24.15
N LYS A 364 23.49 -0.72 23.32
CA LYS A 364 22.53 -1.69 23.87
C LYS A 364 23.29 -2.96 24.23
N ASN A 365 23.14 -3.44 25.46
CA ASN A 365 23.78 -4.71 25.84
C ASN A 365 23.09 -5.87 25.09
N VAL A 366 23.80 -6.99 24.92
CA VAL A 366 23.29 -8.17 24.18
C VAL A 366 21.94 -8.65 24.74
N LYS A 367 21.71 -8.50 26.04
CA LYS A 367 20.47 -8.89 26.73
C LYS A 367 19.28 -8.00 26.33
N GLU A 368 19.48 -6.70 26.13
CA GLU A 368 18.46 -5.76 25.64
C GLU A 368 18.10 -5.99 24.17
N ALA A 369 19.09 -6.33 23.33
CA ALA A 369 18.84 -6.72 21.95
C ALA A 369 18.04 -8.03 21.87
N GLN A 370 18.39 -9.02 22.70
CA GLN A 370 17.66 -10.29 22.81
C GLN A 370 16.23 -10.09 23.33
N MET A 371 16.02 -9.24 24.35
CA MET A 371 14.67 -8.91 24.84
C MET A 371 13.84 -8.16 23.79
N SER A 372 14.46 -7.31 22.97
CA SER A 372 13.80 -6.63 21.84
C SER A 372 13.40 -7.61 20.74
N CYS A 373 14.31 -8.50 20.29
CA CYS A 373 13.99 -9.58 19.33
C CYS A 373 12.84 -10.46 19.88
N ALA A 374 12.90 -10.87 21.15
CA ALA A 374 11.86 -11.70 21.78
C ALA A 374 10.50 -10.99 21.87
N SER A 375 10.48 -9.69 22.19
CA SER A 375 9.24 -8.89 22.22
C SER A 375 8.61 -8.75 20.83
N GLN A 376 9.42 -8.56 19.79
CA GLN A 376 8.95 -8.48 18.41
C GLN A 376 8.42 -9.82 17.90
N ILE A 377 9.11 -10.92 18.19
CA ILE A 377 8.66 -12.29 17.87
C ILE A 377 7.33 -12.59 18.56
N ASN A 378 7.18 -12.26 19.85
CA ASN A 378 5.92 -12.46 20.58
C ASN A 378 4.76 -11.60 20.02
N GLY A 379 5.06 -10.40 19.51
CA GLY A 379 4.09 -9.56 18.81
C GLY A 379 3.61 -10.17 17.48
N ILE A 380 4.51 -10.82 16.74
CA ILE A 380 4.19 -11.54 15.51
C ILE A 380 3.37 -12.79 15.80
N ILE A 381 3.77 -13.59 16.80
CA ILE A 381 3.03 -14.78 17.24
C ILE A 381 1.61 -14.40 17.68
N SER A 382 1.46 -13.35 18.48
CA SER A 382 0.13 -12.87 18.92
C SER A 382 -0.75 -12.42 17.75
N SER A 383 -0.14 -11.81 16.72
CA SER A 383 -0.86 -11.41 15.51
C SER A 383 -1.29 -12.60 14.66
N LEU A 384 -0.46 -13.64 14.57
CA LEU A 384 -0.79 -14.90 13.89
C LEU A 384 -1.90 -15.66 14.61
N LEU A 385 -1.84 -15.76 15.94
CA LEU A 385 -2.91 -16.39 16.75
C LEU A 385 -4.23 -15.63 16.64
N TYR A 386 -4.20 -14.31 16.49
CA TYR A 386 -5.41 -13.52 16.28
C TYR A 386 -6.02 -13.74 14.89
N VAL A 387 -5.19 -13.91 13.86
CA VAL A 387 -5.64 -14.27 12.51
C VAL A 387 -6.21 -15.69 12.48
N ASP A 388 -5.55 -16.63 13.17
CA ASP A 388 -6.00 -18.02 13.32
C ASP A 388 -7.36 -18.11 14.03
N GLN A 389 -7.55 -17.39 15.14
CA GLN A 389 -8.83 -17.29 15.83
C GLN A 389 -9.92 -16.68 14.93
N TYR A 390 -9.60 -15.62 14.18
CA TYR A 390 -10.55 -14.97 13.27
C TYR A 390 -10.99 -15.90 12.12
N VAL A 391 -10.05 -16.69 11.58
CA VAL A 391 -10.33 -17.68 10.54
C VAL A 391 -11.14 -18.84 11.11
N SER A 392 -10.74 -19.38 12.26
CA SER A 392 -11.48 -20.43 12.98
C SER A 392 -12.93 -20.01 13.26
N ASP A 393 -13.15 -18.82 13.83
CA ASP A 393 -14.51 -18.32 14.12
C ASP A 393 -15.34 -18.12 12.85
N SER A 394 -14.69 -17.71 11.75
CA SER A 394 -15.34 -17.58 10.44
C SER A 394 -15.73 -18.92 9.84
N VAL A 395 -14.93 -19.96 10.05
CA VAL A 395 -15.17 -21.33 9.57
C VAL A 395 -16.22 -22.05 10.43
N TYR A 396 -16.15 -21.94 11.76
CA TYR A 396 -17.12 -22.56 12.68
C TYR A 396 -18.54 -22.01 12.57
N THR A 397 -18.71 -20.81 12.01
CA THR A 397 -20.03 -20.21 11.78
C THR A 397 -20.59 -20.48 10.38
N CYS A 398 -19.90 -21.28 9.55
CA CYS A 398 -20.41 -21.74 8.26
C CYS A 398 -21.40 -22.91 8.44
N PRO A 399 -22.64 -22.81 7.92
CA PRO A 399 -23.56 -23.93 7.87
C PRO A 399 -23.11 -24.97 6.81
N PRO A 400 -23.52 -26.24 6.95
CA PRO A 400 -23.10 -27.31 6.05
C PRO A 400 -23.56 -27.08 4.60
N PRO A 401 -22.86 -27.67 3.61
CA PRO A 401 -22.98 -27.35 2.17
C PRO A 401 -24.39 -27.52 1.58
N ASN A 402 -25.23 -28.32 2.23
CA ASN A 402 -26.48 -28.84 1.72
C ASN A 402 -27.64 -27.82 1.81
N LYS A 403 -27.38 -26.59 2.25
CA LYS A 403 -28.41 -25.58 2.56
C LYS A 403 -28.07 -24.15 2.10
N VAL A 404 -27.47 -23.93 0.93
CA VAL A 404 -27.03 -22.56 0.58
C VAL A 404 -27.26 -22.13 -0.88
N ASP A 405 -27.93 -20.98 -1.02
CA ASP A 405 -28.16 -20.18 -2.24
C ASP A 405 -26.93 -19.39 -2.73
N SER A 406 -26.98 -18.97 -4.00
CA SER A 406 -25.87 -18.52 -4.88
C SER A 406 -25.05 -17.27 -4.51
N LEU A 407 -25.24 -16.63 -3.33
CA LEU A 407 -24.50 -15.41 -2.92
C LEU A 407 -23.33 -15.66 -1.94
N TYR A 408 -23.01 -16.92 -1.65
CA TYR A 408 -22.15 -17.32 -0.52
C TYR A 408 -20.61 -17.35 -0.72
N PRO A 409 -20.01 -17.53 -1.92
CA PRO A 409 -18.55 -17.74 -2.08
C PRO A 409 -17.64 -16.59 -1.61
N ALA A 410 -18.18 -15.38 -1.41
CA ALA A 410 -17.39 -14.19 -1.13
C ALA A 410 -16.82 -14.15 0.31
N LYS A 411 -17.53 -14.70 1.32
CA LYS A 411 -17.08 -14.62 2.72
C LYS A 411 -15.90 -15.54 3.01
N CYS A 412 -15.93 -16.79 2.55
CA CYS A 412 -14.82 -17.72 2.74
C CYS A 412 -13.57 -17.28 1.96
N SER A 413 -13.75 -16.74 0.74
CA SER A 413 -12.65 -16.21 -0.07
C SER A 413 -11.95 -15.00 0.59
N MET A 414 -12.71 -14.10 1.24
CA MET A 414 -12.13 -13.00 2.01
C MET A 414 -11.35 -13.47 3.24
N SER A 415 -11.84 -14.46 3.99
CA SER A 415 -11.13 -14.99 5.16
C SER A 415 -9.82 -15.68 4.75
N ILE A 416 -9.81 -16.41 3.64
CA ILE A 416 -8.60 -17.00 3.06
C ILE A 416 -7.61 -15.90 2.61
N GLY A 417 -8.09 -14.83 1.98
CA GLY A 417 -7.25 -13.69 1.59
C GLY A 417 -6.61 -12.96 2.78
N VAL A 418 -7.34 -12.80 3.88
CA VAL A 418 -6.83 -12.22 5.14
C VAL A 418 -5.77 -13.12 5.77
N LEU A 419 -5.97 -14.44 5.75
CA LEU A 419 -5.00 -15.42 6.24
C LEU A 419 -3.70 -15.39 5.44
N VAL A 420 -3.79 -15.51 4.11
CA VAL A 420 -2.62 -15.51 3.21
C VAL A 420 -1.84 -14.20 3.31
N GLY A 421 -2.55 -13.06 3.36
CA GLY A 421 -1.93 -11.75 3.56
C GLY A 421 -1.29 -11.56 4.93
N GLY A 422 -1.87 -12.15 5.98
CA GLY A 422 -1.33 -12.15 7.34
C GLY A 422 -0.06 -12.99 7.46
N VAL A 423 -0.07 -14.20 6.92
CA VAL A 423 1.07 -15.13 6.92
C VAL A 423 2.25 -14.56 6.13
N ALA A 424 2.01 -13.99 4.95
CA ALA A 424 3.08 -13.38 4.14
C ALA A 424 3.77 -12.20 4.85
N LYS A 425 2.99 -11.35 5.54
CA LYS A 425 3.54 -10.23 6.32
C LYS A 425 4.31 -10.68 7.55
N ALA A 426 3.83 -11.73 8.22
CA ALA A 426 4.52 -12.32 9.36
C ALA A 426 5.84 -12.99 8.94
N ALA A 427 5.86 -13.68 7.79
CA ALA A 427 7.06 -14.30 7.23
C ALA A 427 8.13 -13.24 6.86
N ALA A 428 7.72 -12.14 6.23
CA ALA A 428 8.62 -11.02 5.93
C ALA A 428 9.21 -10.39 7.20
N ALA A 429 8.37 -10.14 8.21
CA ALA A 429 8.82 -9.58 9.49
C ALA A 429 9.77 -10.54 10.25
N LEU A 430 9.51 -11.85 10.21
CA LEU A 430 10.41 -12.86 10.80
C LEU A 430 11.75 -12.96 10.06
N SER A 431 11.74 -12.78 8.73
CA SER A 431 12.97 -12.72 7.93
C SER A 431 13.83 -11.50 8.31
N ASP A 432 13.21 -10.32 8.46
CA ASP A 432 13.92 -9.11 8.87
C ASP A 432 14.53 -9.24 10.28
N ILE A 433 13.77 -9.81 11.22
CA ILE A 433 14.25 -10.13 12.58
C ILE A 433 15.38 -11.15 12.53
N ALA A 434 15.28 -12.19 11.70
CA ALA A 434 16.34 -13.20 11.57
C ALA A 434 17.64 -12.60 11.02
N VAL A 435 17.56 -11.64 10.09
CA VAL A 435 18.72 -10.89 9.59
C VAL A 435 19.32 -10.02 10.69
N GLU A 436 18.49 -9.34 11.49
CA GLU A 436 18.94 -8.47 12.57
C GLU A 436 19.56 -9.24 13.75
N CYS A 437 18.99 -10.39 14.14
CA CYS A 437 19.50 -11.17 15.27
C CYS A 437 20.69 -12.09 14.88
N LYS A 438 21.02 -12.30 13.58
CA LYS A 438 22.16 -13.15 13.13
C LYS A 438 23.53 -12.47 13.23
N ASN A 439 23.61 -11.14 13.39
CA ASN A 439 24.92 -10.45 13.43
C ASN A 439 24.94 -9.19 14.31
N PRO A 440 24.82 -9.32 15.64
CA PRO A 440 24.76 -8.15 16.54
C PRO A 440 26.07 -7.35 16.67
N THR A 441 27.18 -7.79 16.08
CA THR A 441 28.51 -7.16 16.24
C THR A 441 29.29 -6.87 14.95
N SER A 442 28.71 -7.06 13.75
CA SER A 442 29.42 -6.83 12.49
C SER A 442 29.43 -5.34 12.09
N THR A 443 30.43 -4.58 12.50
CA THR A 443 30.72 -3.22 12.00
C THR A 443 31.64 -3.17 10.78
N LEU A 444 31.82 -4.27 10.02
CA LEU A 444 32.67 -4.28 8.82
C LEU A 444 31.85 -4.21 7.52
N VAL A 445 31.88 -3.03 6.90
CA VAL A 445 31.49 -2.82 5.50
C VAL A 445 32.64 -3.30 4.61
N PRO A 446 32.42 -4.15 3.58
CA PRO A 446 33.51 -4.64 2.75
C PRO A 446 33.69 -3.74 1.52
N TYR A 447 34.46 -2.64 1.62
CA TYR A 447 35.09 -1.99 0.45
C TYR A 447 36.32 -1.20 0.92
N SER A 448 37.50 -1.78 0.80
CA SER A 448 38.78 -1.10 1.00
C SER A 448 39.16 -0.28 -0.24
N LYS A 449 39.47 1.00 -0.04
CA LYS A 449 40.28 1.80 -0.98
C LYS A 449 41.75 1.66 -0.61
N GLN A 450 42.62 1.52 -1.61
CA GLN A 450 44.08 1.65 -1.43
C GLN A 450 44.49 3.10 -1.12
N PRO A 451 45.61 3.31 -0.40
CA PRO A 451 46.10 4.65 -0.09
C PRO A 451 46.98 5.21 -1.23
N GLU A 452 46.66 6.42 -1.69
CA GLU A 452 47.56 7.24 -2.50
C GLU A 452 48.45 8.12 -1.60
N ALA A 453 49.68 8.31 -2.07
CA ALA A 453 50.79 8.93 -1.37
C ALA A 453 50.74 10.47 -1.37
N GLY A 454 51.20 11.04 -0.25
CA GLY A 454 52.09 12.21 -0.19
C GLY A 454 51.62 13.55 -0.77
N ARG A 455 51.36 14.52 0.11
CA ARG A 455 51.72 15.92 -0.17
C ARG A 455 52.11 16.67 1.08
N GLU A 456 53.19 17.43 0.91
CA GLU A 456 54.05 18.04 1.91
C GLU A 456 53.43 19.21 2.67
N ASP A 457 53.91 19.36 3.89
CA ASP A 457 53.82 20.50 4.79
C ASP A 457 54.32 21.81 4.13
N VAL A 458 53.55 22.88 4.26
CA VAL A 458 54.10 24.24 4.30
C VAL A 458 53.54 24.97 5.52
N SER A 459 54.49 25.42 6.33
CA SER A 459 54.38 25.98 7.66
C SER A 459 54.01 27.47 7.72
N ARG A 460 53.13 27.81 8.68
CA ARG A 460 53.12 29.02 9.57
C ARG A 460 52.92 30.42 8.91
N PRO A 461 52.56 31.50 9.67
CA PRO A 461 52.52 31.64 11.14
C PRO A 461 51.24 32.24 11.77
N ARG A 462 51.21 32.12 13.11
CA ARG A 462 50.32 32.77 14.08
C ARG A 462 50.50 34.30 14.09
N ARG A 463 49.41 35.03 14.37
CA ARG A 463 49.40 36.32 15.09
C ARG A 463 48.15 36.43 15.97
N ASP A 464 48.42 36.33 17.28
CA ASP A 464 48.02 37.18 18.41
C ASP A 464 46.72 38.00 18.37
N ASP A 465 45.93 37.78 19.44
CA ASP A 465 45.25 38.74 20.33
C ASP A 465 44.71 40.06 19.77
N VAL A 466 43.37 40.22 19.82
CA VAL A 466 42.71 41.41 20.37
C VAL A 466 41.37 41.01 21.03
N ARG A 467 41.24 41.26 22.34
CA ARG A 467 39.96 41.41 23.05
C ARG A 467 39.42 42.82 22.81
N CYS A 468 38.09 42.97 22.72
CA CYS A 468 37.29 43.93 23.52
C CYS A 468 35.80 43.95 23.10
N CYS A 469 34.93 43.99 24.13
CA CYS A 469 33.62 44.68 24.27
C CYS A 469 32.61 44.64 23.09
N GLY A 470 31.31 44.41 23.25
CA GLY A 470 30.38 44.54 24.37
C GLY A 470 29.02 44.98 23.82
N ASN A 471 27.95 44.63 24.55
CA ASN A 471 26.61 45.24 24.57
C ASN A 471 25.60 44.99 23.42
N SER A 472 24.53 44.28 23.82
CA SER A 472 23.09 44.59 23.69
C SER A 472 22.58 45.26 22.40
N TRP A 473 21.64 44.61 21.72
CA TRP A 473 20.19 44.86 21.79
C TRP A 473 19.43 43.57 21.54
#